data_AF-A0A7C1INJ3-F1
#
_entry.id   AF-A0A7C1INJ3-F1
#
_cell.length_a   1.000
_cell.length_b   1.000
_cell.length_c   1.000
_cell.angle_alpha   90.00
_cell.angle_beta   90.00
_cell.angle_gamma   90.00
#
_symmetry.space_group_name_H-M   'P 1'
#
loop_
_entity.id
_entity.type
_entity.pdbx_description
1 polymer ?
#
loop_
_entity_poly.entity_id
_entity_poly.type
_entity_poly.pdbx_seq_one_letter_code
_entity_poly.pdbx_strand_id
1 'polypeptide(L)' 'MIVKCPTCSKQVSWEGNPYRPFCSERCKLIDLNKWLNGEYTIPVMEDDDKPEENDEND' A
#
# COMPACT_ATOMS: atom_id res chain seq x y z
N MET A 1 21.48 -3.64 -6.04
CA MET A 1 20.62 -2.48 -5.62
C MET A 1 20.19 -2.63 -4.15
N ILE A 2 20.09 -1.55 -3.36
CA ILE A 2 19.56 -1.59 -1.98
C ILE A 2 18.16 -0.95 -1.95
N VAL A 3 17.21 -1.58 -1.25
CA VAL A 3 15.84 -1.08 -1.08
C VAL A 3 15.43 -1.02 0.39
N LYS A 4 14.46 -0.19 0.74
CA LYS A 4 13.84 -0.18 2.07
C LYS A 4 12.70 -1.18 2.12
N CYS A 5 12.71 -2.06 3.12
CA CYS A 5 11.57 -2.93 3.42
C CYS A 5 10.33 -2.07 3.72
N PRO A 6 9.20 -2.24 3.01
CA PRO A 6 8.02 -1.40 3.23
C PRO A 6 7.38 -1.63 4.60
N THR A 7 7.58 -2.80 5.22
CA THR A 7 6.99 -3.13 6.53
C THR A 7 7.73 -2.50 7.72
N CYS A 8 9.07 -2.45 7.67
CA CYS A 8 9.89 -2.07 8.83
C CYS A 8 11.00 -1.06 8.51
N SER A 9 11.06 -0.56 7.27
CA SER A 9 12.05 0.41 6.76
C SER A 9 13.52 -0.04 6.76
N LYS A 10 13.83 -1.29 7.14
CA LYS A 10 15.20 -1.83 7.08
C LYS A 10 15.72 -1.83 5.64
N GLN A 11 16.96 -1.37 5.45
CA GLN A 11 17.66 -1.46 4.16
C GLN A 11 18.08 -2.92 3.90
N VAL A 12 17.76 -3.44 2.72
CA VAL A 12 18.08 -4.80 2.30
C VAL A 12 18.55 -4.85 0.84
N SER A 13 19.46 -5.78 0.54
CA SER A 13 19.89 -6.03 -0.83
C SER A 13 18.73 -6.56 -1.69
N TRP A 14 18.59 -5.99 -2.88
CA TRP A 14 17.76 -6.51 -3.96
C TRP A 14 18.39 -7.71 -4.65
N GLU A 15 19.66 -8.04 -4.47
CA GLU A 15 20.28 -9.24 -5.03
C GLU A 15 20.45 -10.30 -3.94
N GLY A 16 20.23 -11.58 -4.25
CA GLY A 16 20.33 -12.69 -3.28
C GLY A 16 19.24 -12.83 -2.20
N ASN A 17 18.55 -11.76 -1.78
CA ASN A 17 17.34 -11.80 -0.93
C ASN A 17 16.10 -12.52 -1.56
N PRO A 18 15.63 -13.67 -1.06
CA PRO A 18 14.44 -14.34 -1.59
C PRO A 18 13.10 -13.66 -1.23
N TYR A 19 13.10 -12.70 -0.30
CA TYR A 19 11.90 -12.06 0.24
C TYR A 19 11.65 -10.65 -0.28
N ARG A 20 12.31 -10.23 -1.38
CA ARG A 20 12.16 -8.89 -1.95
C ARG A 20 10.67 -8.54 -2.19
N PRO A 21 10.23 -7.29 -1.94
CA PRO A 21 11.02 -6.13 -1.46
C PRO A 21 11.25 -6.13 0.07
N PHE A 22 10.78 -7.15 0.79
CA PHE A 22 10.86 -7.24 2.24
C PHE A 22 12.24 -7.72 2.71
N CYS A 23 12.58 -7.44 3.97
CA CYS A 23 13.84 -7.90 4.56
C CYS A 23 13.79 -9.36 5.08
N SER A 24 12.60 -9.94 5.23
CA SER A 24 12.39 -11.30 5.73
C SER A 24 10.98 -11.81 5.43
N GLU A 25 10.77 -13.12 5.55
CA GLU A 25 9.46 -13.77 5.47
C GLU A 25 8.45 -13.15 6.44
N ARG A 26 8.87 -12.85 7.69
CA ARG A 26 8.02 -12.21 8.69
C ARG A 26 7.44 -10.89 8.19
N CYS A 27 8.23 -10.05 7.53
CA CYS A 27 7.75 -8.76 7.02
C CYS A 27 6.75 -8.95 5.86
N LYS A 28 7.01 -9.93 4.97
CA LYS A 28 6.07 -10.32 3.91
C LYS A 28 4.72 -10.75 4.48
N LEU A 29 4.71 -11.57 5.54
CA LEU A 29 3.48 -12.06 6.17
C LEU A 29 2.72 -10.95 6.91
N ILE A 30 3.41 -10.03 7.58
CA ILE A 30 2.77 -8.87 8.20
C ILE A 30 2.08 -8.01 7.14
N ASP A 31 2.74 -7.75 6.01
CA ASP A 31 2.15 -6.99 4.91
C ASP A 31 0.89 -7.67 4.37
N LEU A 32 0.95 -8.99 4.13
CA LEU A 32 -0.19 -9.79 3.71
C LEU A 32 -1.36 -9.70 4.71
N ASN A 33 -1.09 -9.75 6.01
CA ASN A 33 -2.13 -9.61 7.03
C ASN A 33 -2.81 -8.24 6.97
N LYS A 34 -2.06 -7.16 6.74
CA LYS A 34 -2.64 -5.82 6.55
C LYS A 34 -3.57 -5.75 5.34
N TRP A 35 -3.19 -6.40 4.23
CA TRP A 35 -4.05 -6.54 3.06
C TRP A 35 -5.34 -7.30 3.38
N LEU A 36 -5.23 -8.46 4.02
CA LEU A 36 -6.39 -9.28 4.39
C LEU A 36 -7.34 -8.56 5.35
N ASN A 37 -6.80 -7.68 6.20
CA ASN A 37 -7.58 -6.88 7.14
C ASN A 37 -8.12 -5.57 6.54
N GLY A 38 -7.84 -5.28 5.28
CA GLY A 38 -8.28 -4.03 4.64
C GLY A 38 -7.65 -2.77 5.24
N GLU A 39 -6.46 -2.86 5.83
CA GLU A 39 -5.77 -1.72 6.44
C GLU A 39 -5.23 -0.72 5.39
N TYR A 40 -5.15 -1.12 4.12
CA TYR A 40 -4.74 -0.25 3.03
C TYR A 40 -5.94 0.53 2.49
N THR A 41 -5.96 1.83 2.72
CA THR A 41 -6.99 2.75 2.22
C THR A 41 -6.35 3.83 1.34
N ILE A 42 -7.07 4.24 0.30
CA ILE A 42 -6.74 5.44 -0.47
C ILE A 42 -7.61 6.56 0.08
N PRO A 43 -7.04 7.62 0.66
CA PRO A 43 -7.82 8.74 1.12
C PRO A 43 -8.51 9.41 -0.08
N VAL A 44 -9.81 9.65 0.03
CA VAL A 44 -10.53 10.52 -0.92
C VAL A 44 -10.26 11.94 -0.47
N MET A 45 -9.69 12.77 -1.35
CA MET A 45 -9.75 14.21 -1.19
C MET A 45 -11.14 14.62 -1.66
N GLU A 46 -11.90 15.31 -0.82
CA GLU A 46 -13.12 15.97 -1.27
C GLU A 46 -12.69 17.02 -2.29
N ASP A 47 -12.89 16.72 -3.58
CA ASP A 47 -12.70 17.71 -4.64
C ASP A 47 -13.84 18.73 -4.48
N ASP A 48 -13.54 19.92 -3.98
CA ASP A 48 -14.45 21.09 -3.98
C ASP A 48 -14.85 21.53 -5.42
N ASP A 49 -14.37 20.84 -6.46
CA ASP A 49 -14.59 21.11 -7.89
C ASP A 49 -15.33 19.97 -8.62
N LYS A 50 -16.32 19.33 -8.01
CA LYS A 50 -17.31 18.55 -8.78
C LYS A 50 -18.49 19.44 -9.19
N PRO A 51 -18.77 19.65 -10.48
CA PRO A 51 -20.03 20.27 -10.88
C PRO A 51 -21.18 19.37 -10.42
N GLU A 52 -22.19 19.98 -9.80
CA GLU A 52 -23.42 19.32 -9.37
C GLU A 52 -24.06 18.60 -10.58
N GLU A 53 -24.05 17.26 -10.57
CA GLU A 53 -24.93 16.49 -11.44
C GLU A 53 -26.35 16.58 -10.88
N ASN A 54 -27.11 17.50 -11.47
CA ASN A 54 -28.55 17.57 -11.32
C ASN A 54 -29.16 16.35 -12.05
N ASP A 55 -29.41 15.26 -11.34
CA ASP A 55 -30.32 14.20 -11.81
C ASP A 55 -31.70 14.40 -11.16
N GLU A 56 -32.36 15.50 -11.56
CA GLU A 56 -33.82 15.48 -11.74
C GLU A 56 -34.07 14.88 -13.12
N ASN A 57 -34.67 13.69 -13.19
CA ASN A 57 -35.78 13.34 -14.11
C ASN A 57 -36.31 11.92 -13.85
N ASP A 58 -37.57 11.89 -13.37
CA ASP A 58 -38.61 10.83 -13.31
C ASP A 58 -38.46 9.64 -12.34
#